data_AF-A0AAV7R6B1-F1
#
_entry.id   AF-A0AAV7R6B1-F1
#
_cell.length_a   1.000
_cell.length_b   1.000
_cell.length_c   1.000
_cell.angle_alpha   90.00
_cell.angle_beta   90.00
_cell.angle_gamma   90.00
#
_symmetry.space_group_name_H-M   'P 1'
#
loop_
_entity.id
_entity.type
_entity.pdbx_description
1 polymer ?
#
loop_
_entity_poly.entity_id
_entity_poly.type
_entity_poly.pdbx_seq_one_letter_code
_entity_poly.pdbx_strand_id
1 'polypeptide(L)'
;MRSGLRELCGGLREVRDGLREVRSGPREVRGGLREVRSGLQEVRSGLQEMRSVHRDLSGGLREVRSGLREVSGGLREVRSGTREVRGGLREVRGGHREVRSGPREVRGGLREVSGGLREVRRGLREVSGGLREVRGGLGEMRSGLRELSGGLREVRGGLREVRSGPREVRGGLREVRGGLREVRSGLREVSGGLREVRSGLREVSGGLREVSVGLREVRGELREVRSGLREVRGELREVRSGLREGSGGLREVSGGLREVRSGLREVSGGLREVRGGLQEVRSGTREVMGGLREVTCGLREVRGGLREVRSGLREVSGSLREVSGGLREVRSGLREVSVGLREVRGGLQEVRSGTREVRGGLREVTCGLREVRSGLRKVSGGLREVRGGLREVRSGP
;
A
#
# COMPACT_ATOMS: atom_id res chain seq x y z
N MET A 1 -55.95 -44.51 -62.78
CA MET A 1 -56.00 -43.13 -62.25
C MET A 1 -55.95 -43.01 -60.72
N ARG A 2 -56.57 -43.90 -59.92
CA ARG A 2 -56.65 -43.70 -58.44
C ARG A 2 -55.37 -44.06 -57.63
N SER A 3 -54.44 -44.86 -58.15
CA SER A 3 -53.18 -45.23 -57.45
C SER A 3 -52.10 -44.15 -57.58
N GLY A 4 -51.86 -43.62 -58.78
CA GLY A 4 -50.87 -42.54 -59.00
C GLY A 4 -51.17 -41.24 -58.24
N LEU A 5 -52.44 -40.95 -57.93
CA LEU A 5 -52.82 -39.81 -57.10
C LEU A 5 -52.47 -40.00 -55.60
N ARG A 6 -52.37 -41.24 -55.10
CA ARG A 6 -51.99 -41.51 -53.70
C ARG A 6 -50.49 -41.44 -53.48
N GLU A 7 -49.68 -41.93 -54.42
CA GLU A 7 -48.22 -41.77 -54.39
C GLU A 7 -47.83 -40.30 -54.50
N LEU A 8 -48.51 -39.54 -55.36
CA LEU A 8 -48.33 -38.09 -55.44
C LEU A 8 -48.67 -37.39 -54.10
N CYS A 9 -49.74 -37.78 -53.42
CA CYS A 9 -50.09 -37.22 -52.10
C CYS A 9 -49.11 -37.63 -50.97
N GLY A 10 -48.45 -38.79 -51.09
CA GLY A 10 -47.41 -39.26 -50.17
C GLY A 10 -46.10 -38.49 -50.37
N GLY A 11 -45.62 -38.41 -51.61
CA GLY A 11 -44.44 -37.61 -51.98
C GLY A 11 -44.63 -36.13 -51.65
N LEU A 12 -45.82 -35.56 -51.86
CA LEU A 12 -46.12 -34.18 -51.45
C LEU A 12 -46.14 -33.99 -49.92
N ARG A 13 -46.43 -35.03 -49.12
CA ARG A 13 -46.35 -34.95 -47.65
C ARG A 13 -44.92 -35.05 -47.14
N GLU A 14 -44.10 -35.94 -47.70
CA GLU A 14 -42.66 -36.02 -47.38
C GLU A 14 -41.94 -34.74 -47.80
N VAL A 15 -42.23 -34.22 -49.00
CA VAL A 15 -41.71 -32.92 -49.44
C VAL A 15 -42.18 -31.81 -48.50
N ARG A 16 -43.43 -31.83 -48.01
CA ARG A 16 -43.94 -30.85 -47.04
C ARG A 16 -43.27 -30.96 -45.67
N ASP A 17 -43.01 -32.16 -45.18
CA ASP A 17 -42.41 -32.39 -43.87
C ASP A 17 -40.89 -32.13 -43.92
N GLY A 18 -40.21 -32.52 -45.00
CA GLY A 18 -38.84 -32.11 -45.33
C GLY A 18 -38.72 -30.60 -45.51
N LEU A 19 -39.67 -29.93 -46.18
CA LEU A 19 -39.76 -28.46 -46.22
C LEU A 19 -39.97 -27.87 -44.82
N ARG A 20 -40.66 -28.56 -43.91
CA ARG A 20 -40.87 -28.12 -42.53
C ARG A 20 -39.60 -28.24 -41.70
N GLU A 21 -38.80 -29.28 -41.95
CA GLU A 21 -37.50 -29.52 -41.30
C GLU A 21 -36.42 -28.56 -41.83
N VAL A 22 -36.36 -28.37 -43.15
CA VAL A 22 -35.57 -27.32 -43.80
C VAL A 22 -35.99 -25.93 -43.31
N ARG A 23 -37.26 -25.74 -42.92
CA ARG A 23 -37.75 -24.50 -42.30
C ARG A 23 -37.43 -24.38 -40.80
N SER A 24 -37.18 -25.48 -40.08
CA SER A 24 -36.81 -25.46 -38.65
C SER A 24 -35.31 -25.44 -38.38
N GLY A 25 -34.47 -26.02 -39.25
CA GLY A 25 -33.01 -25.95 -39.15
C GLY A 25 -32.46 -24.52 -39.00
N PRO A 26 -32.94 -23.54 -39.79
CA PRO A 26 -32.56 -22.13 -39.62
C PRO A 26 -32.93 -21.55 -38.24
N ARG A 27 -33.98 -22.05 -37.57
CA ARG A 27 -34.36 -21.60 -36.22
C ARG A 27 -33.42 -22.16 -35.16
N GLU A 28 -33.00 -23.43 -35.28
CA GLU A 28 -32.02 -24.04 -34.37
C GLU A 28 -30.63 -23.41 -34.54
N VAL A 29 -30.18 -23.20 -35.78
CA VAL A 29 -28.93 -22.47 -36.07
C VAL A 29 -28.98 -21.05 -35.52
N ARG A 30 -30.12 -20.36 -35.64
CA ARG A 30 -30.32 -19.01 -35.06
C ARG A 30 -30.33 -19.03 -33.53
N GLY A 31 -30.75 -20.13 -32.90
CA GLY A 31 -30.67 -20.36 -31.46
C GLY A 31 -29.23 -20.56 -30.99
N GLY A 32 -28.48 -21.47 -31.63
CA GLY A 32 -27.06 -21.68 -31.34
C GLY A 32 -26.21 -20.43 -31.57
N LEU A 33 -26.48 -19.67 -32.65
CA LEU A 33 -25.82 -18.38 -32.89
C LEU A 33 -26.16 -17.33 -31.81
N ARG A 34 -27.35 -17.37 -31.19
CA ARG A 34 -27.69 -16.49 -30.06
C ARG A 34 -26.94 -16.89 -28.80
N GLU A 35 -26.81 -18.17 -28.50
CA GLU A 35 -26.00 -18.66 -27.37
C GLU A 35 -24.52 -18.30 -27.54
N VAL A 36 -23.95 -18.54 -28.72
CA VAL A 36 -22.56 -18.13 -29.04
C VAL A 36 -22.40 -16.63 -28.90
N ARG A 37 -23.38 -15.83 -29.35
CA ARG A 37 -23.37 -14.36 -29.17
C ARG A 37 -23.41 -13.96 -27.70
N SER A 38 -24.20 -14.66 -26.87
CA SER A 38 -24.29 -14.42 -25.42
C SER A 38 -22.98 -14.76 -24.73
N GLY A 39 -22.39 -15.93 -25.02
CA GLY A 39 -21.10 -16.33 -24.48
C GLY A 39 -19.97 -15.37 -24.91
N LEU A 40 -19.98 -14.89 -26.15
CA LEU A 40 -19.04 -13.85 -26.60
C LEU A 40 -19.25 -12.50 -25.91
N GLN A 41 -20.49 -12.14 -25.55
CA GLN A 41 -20.77 -10.95 -24.75
C GLN A 41 -20.25 -11.10 -23.31
N GLU A 42 -20.43 -12.25 -22.67
CA GLU A 42 -19.90 -12.53 -21.33
C GLU A 42 -18.36 -12.51 -21.31
N VAL A 43 -17.70 -13.14 -22.28
CA VAL A 43 -16.24 -13.10 -22.44
C VAL A 43 -15.76 -11.65 -22.63
N ARG A 44 -16.48 -10.86 -23.44
CA ARG A 44 -16.17 -9.44 -23.64
C ARG A 44 -16.31 -8.65 -22.33
N SER A 45 -17.36 -8.88 -21.55
CA SER A 45 -17.55 -8.23 -20.25
C SER A 45 -16.44 -8.61 -19.26
N GLY A 46 -16.09 -9.90 -19.16
CA GLY A 46 -14.98 -10.35 -18.30
C GLY A 46 -13.62 -9.78 -18.71
N LEU A 47 -13.37 -9.61 -20.02
CA LEU A 47 -12.15 -8.93 -20.50
C LEU A 47 -12.15 -7.42 -20.19
N GLN A 48 -13.32 -6.78 -20.12
CA GLN A 48 -13.44 -5.38 -19.68
C GLN A 48 -13.17 -5.23 -18.19
N GLU A 49 -13.68 -6.13 -17.35
CA GLU A 49 -13.38 -6.17 -15.91
C GLU A 49 -11.89 -6.48 -15.65
N MET A 50 -11.29 -7.42 -16.39
CA MET A 50 -9.86 -7.66 -16.27
C MET A 50 -9.04 -6.40 -16.63
N ARG A 51 -9.48 -5.65 -17.65
CA ARG A 51 -8.84 -4.37 -18.02
C ARG A 51 -9.00 -3.29 -16.95
N SER A 52 -10.14 -3.20 -16.26
CA SER A 52 -10.30 -2.25 -15.15
C SER A 52 -9.41 -2.62 -13.97
N VAL A 53 -9.41 -3.90 -13.56
CA VAL A 53 -8.53 -4.40 -12.49
C VAL A 53 -7.05 -4.14 -12.82
N HIS A 54 -6.63 -4.36 -14.07
CA HIS A 54 -5.26 -4.07 -14.48
C HIS A 54 -4.92 -2.58 -14.42
N ARG A 55 -5.88 -1.71 -14.74
CA ARG A 55 -5.74 -0.25 -14.65
C ARG A 55 -5.63 0.19 -13.19
N ASP A 56 -6.44 -0.36 -12.31
CA ASP A 56 -6.42 -0.07 -10.86
C ASP A 56 -5.11 -0.55 -10.22
N LEU A 57 -4.65 -1.75 -10.56
CA LEU A 57 -3.35 -2.27 -10.12
C LEU A 57 -2.19 -1.38 -10.60
N SER A 58 -2.26 -0.92 -11.85
CA SER A 58 -1.28 0.00 -12.41
C SER A 58 -1.29 1.36 -11.70
N GLY A 59 -2.47 1.83 -11.27
CA GLY A 59 -2.64 3.01 -10.43
C GLY A 59 -1.99 2.83 -9.06
N GLY A 60 -2.32 1.76 -8.35
CA GLY A 60 -1.74 1.45 -7.03
C GLY A 60 -0.22 1.29 -7.07
N LEU A 61 0.34 0.67 -8.11
CA LEU A 61 1.81 0.59 -8.29
C LEU A 61 2.46 1.96 -8.52
N ARG A 62 1.77 2.89 -9.19
CA ARG A 62 2.26 4.27 -9.36
C ARG A 62 2.25 5.03 -8.03
N GLU A 63 1.22 4.88 -7.22
CA GLU A 63 1.12 5.49 -5.90
C GLU A 63 2.23 4.96 -4.96
N VAL A 64 2.43 3.64 -4.90
CA VAL A 64 3.54 3.03 -4.14
C VAL A 64 4.88 3.58 -4.60
N ARG A 65 5.08 3.72 -5.90
CA ARG A 65 6.32 4.31 -6.45
C ARG A 65 6.48 5.78 -6.07
N SER A 66 5.39 6.54 -5.95
CA SER A 66 5.41 7.93 -5.46
C SER A 66 5.81 7.99 -4.00
N GLY A 67 5.14 7.21 -3.14
CA GLY A 67 5.45 7.15 -1.70
C GLY A 67 6.91 6.72 -1.43
N LEU A 68 7.45 5.78 -2.21
CA LEU A 68 8.87 5.40 -2.11
C LEU A 68 9.83 6.53 -2.49
N ARG A 69 9.46 7.39 -3.45
CA ARG A 69 10.26 8.57 -3.81
C ARG A 69 10.22 9.63 -2.71
N GLU A 70 9.06 9.86 -2.11
CA GLU A 70 8.89 10.78 -0.99
C GLU A 70 9.72 10.34 0.23
N VAL A 71 9.65 9.06 0.60
CA VAL A 71 10.50 8.48 1.67
C VAL A 71 11.99 8.64 1.35
N SER A 72 12.38 8.41 0.09
CA SER A 72 13.76 8.60 -0.35
C SER A 72 14.20 10.07 -0.28
N GLY A 73 13.28 11.01 -0.51
CA GLY A 73 13.47 12.45 -0.32
C GLY A 73 13.69 12.79 1.15
N GLY A 74 12.78 12.38 2.03
CA GLY A 74 12.89 12.61 3.48
C GLY A 74 14.18 12.03 4.09
N LEU A 75 14.61 10.83 3.65
CA LEU A 75 15.89 10.25 4.07
C LEU A 75 17.11 11.08 3.63
N ARG A 76 17.04 11.75 2.47
CA ARG A 76 18.12 12.65 2.01
C ARG A 76 18.17 13.92 2.85
N GLU A 77 17.02 14.48 3.23
CA GLU A 77 16.93 15.64 4.11
C GLU A 77 17.49 15.34 5.50
N VAL A 78 17.10 14.21 6.12
CA VAL A 78 17.66 13.75 7.40
C VAL A 78 19.18 13.60 7.32
N ARG A 79 19.69 13.06 6.21
CA ARG A 79 21.14 12.96 5.97
C ARG A 79 21.82 14.32 5.82
N SER A 80 21.13 15.33 5.29
CA SER A 80 21.65 16.70 5.22
C SER A 80 21.71 17.33 6.61
N GLY A 81 20.60 17.29 7.36
CA GLY A 81 20.55 17.84 8.72
C GLY A 81 21.57 17.21 9.67
N THR A 82 21.80 15.90 9.57
CA THR A 82 22.87 15.23 10.34
C THR A 82 24.28 15.67 9.95
N ARG A 83 24.53 16.07 8.70
CA ARG A 83 25.82 16.66 8.28
C ARG A 83 25.99 18.08 8.81
N GLU A 84 24.94 18.89 8.79
CA GLU A 84 24.94 20.25 9.35
C GLU A 84 25.22 20.22 10.85
N VAL A 85 24.53 19.36 11.60
CA VAL A 85 24.79 19.15 13.03
C VAL A 85 26.25 18.75 13.29
N ARG A 86 26.82 17.88 12.45
CA ARG A 86 28.24 17.51 12.55
C ARG A 86 29.17 18.69 12.25
N GLY A 87 28.78 19.59 11.35
CA GLY A 87 29.48 20.84 11.05
C GLY A 87 29.51 21.77 12.27
N GLY A 88 28.35 22.08 12.84
CA GLY A 88 28.24 22.92 14.04
C GLY A 88 29.01 22.34 15.24
N LEU A 89 29.00 21.01 15.44
CA LEU A 89 29.81 20.36 16.47
C LEU A 89 31.34 20.54 16.27
N ARG A 90 31.81 20.65 15.02
CA ARG A 90 33.22 20.92 14.73
C ARG A 90 33.60 22.37 15.04
N GLU A 91 32.75 23.32 14.70
CA GLU A 91 32.94 24.75 15.00
C GLU A 91 33.00 24.98 16.51
N VAL A 92 32.06 24.40 17.25
CA VAL A 92 32.04 24.42 18.72
C VAL A 92 33.33 23.87 19.32
N ARG A 93 33.85 22.77 18.77
CA ARG A 93 35.13 22.21 19.20
C ARG A 93 36.30 23.13 18.87
N GLY A 94 36.22 23.90 17.78
CA GLY A 94 37.15 24.97 17.42
C GLY A 94 37.15 26.09 18.45
N GLY A 95 36.00 26.70 18.73
CA GLY A 95 35.85 27.75 19.74
C GLY A 95 36.28 27.30 21.13
N HIS A 96 36.03 26.04 21.51
CA HIS A 96 36.52 25.50 22.78
C HIS A 96 38.06 25.40 22.86
N ARG A 97 38.75 25.19 21.73
CA ARG A 97 40.22 25.21 21.69
C ARG A 97 40.77 26.63 21.87
N GLU A 98 40.13 27.63 21.27
CA GLU A 98 40.51 29.04 21.41
C GLU A 98 40.29 29.55 22.85
N VAL A 99 39.15 29.20 23.45
CA VAL A 99 38.90 29.44 24.88
C VAL A 99 39.97 28.81 25.78
N ARG A 100 40.52 27.67 25.38
CA ARG A 100 41.59 26.99 26.12
C ARG A 100 42.98 27.64 25.91
N SER A 101 43.22 28.35 24.80
CA SER A 101 44.49 29.06 24.56
C SER A 101 44.56 30.42 25.25
N GLY A 102 43.45 31.16 25.39
CA GLY A 102 43.42 32.48 26.04
C GLY A 102 44.08 32.55 27.43
N PRO A 103 43.83 31.59 28.35
CA PRO A 103 44.52 31.56 29.65
C PRO A 103 46.04 31.37 29.57
N ARG A 104 46.56 30.77 28.49
CA ARG A 104 48.00 30.62 28.27
C ARG A 104 48.63 31.95 27.86
N GLU A 105 47.96 32.73 27.03
CA GLU A 105 48.40 34.08 26.61
C GLU A 105 48.40 35.04 27.79
N VAL A 106 47.33 35.07 28.60
CA VAL A 106 47.27 35.84 29.85
C VAL A 106 48.42 35.48 30.80
N ARG A 107 48.75 34.19 30.92
CA ARG A 107 49.88 33.73 31.74
C ARG A 107 51.23 34.19 31.17
N GLY A 108 51.34 34.36 29.85
CA GLY A 108 52.47 34.97 29.17
C GLY A 108 52.64 36.43 29.57
N GLY A 109 51.61 37.25 29.41
CA GLY A 109 51.63 38.67 29.81
C GLY A 109 51.93 38.88 31.30
N LEU A 110 51.37 38.05 32.19
CA LEU A 110 51.69 38.11 33.63
C LEU A 110 53.17 37.80 33.95
N ARG A 111 53.84 36.97 33.13
CA ARG A 111 55.28 36.71 33.28
C ARG A 111 56.11 37.92 32.86
N GLU A 112 55.72 38.59 31.79
CA GLU A 112 56.39 39.81 31.31
C GLU A 112 56.29 40.94 32.35
N VAL A 113 55.10 41.19 32.91
CA VAL A 113 54.90 42.16 34.00
C VAL A 113 55.76 41.81 35.22
N SER A 114 55.85 40.52 35.58
CA SER A 114 56.73 40.07 36.66
C SER A 114 58.21 40.30 36.35
N GLY A 115 58.61 40.24 35.08
CA GLY A 115 59.95 40.60 34.61
C GLY A 115 60.24 42.08 34.80
N GLY A 116 59.38 42.97 34.30
CA GLY A 116 59.53 44.42 34.45
C GLY A 116 59.57 44.88 35.92
N LEU A 117 58.76 44.26 36.80
CA LEU A 117 58.81 44.53 38.25
C LEU A 117 60.17 44.17 38.88
N ARG A 118 60.87 43.15 38.38
CA ARG A 118 62.21 42.79 38.87
C ARG A 118 63.25 43.83 38.45
N GLU A 119 63.15 44.37 37.24
CA GLU A 119 64.04 45.42 36.74
C GLU A 119 63.88 46.71 37.53
N VAL A 120 62.64 47.16 37.79
CA VAL A 120 62.37 48.32 38.65
C VAL A 120 62.99 48.13 40.05
N ARG A 121 62.86 46.93 40.61
CA ARG A 121 63.43 46.60 41.93
C ARG A 121 64.96 46.63 41.93
N ARG A 122 65.61 46.33 40.79
CA ARG A 122 67.06 46.45 40.62
C ARG A 122 67.48 47.93 40.54
N GLY A 123 66.81 48.74 39.73
CA GLY A 123 67.07 50.19 39.66
C GLY A 123 66.92 50.90 41.01
N LEU A 124 65.91 50.53 41.81
CA LEU A 124 65.76 51.03 43.19
C LEU A 124 66.93 50.69 44.12
N ARG A 125 67.59 49.54 43.93
CA ARG A 125 68.80 49.19 44.70
C ARG A 125 70.00 50.01 44.28
N GLU A 126 70.15 50.26 42.98
CA GLU A 126 71.23 51.10 42.42
C GLU A 126 71.13 52.53 42.96
N VAL A 127 69.92 53.13 42.95
CA VAL A 127 69.67 54.46 43.56
C VAL A 127 69.99 54.48 45.07
N SER A 128 69.61 53.42 45.79
CA SER A 128 69.94 53.31 47.22
C SER A 128 71.45 53.21 47.46
N GLY A 129 72.20 52.62 46.54
CA GLY A 129 73.67 52.59 46.53
C GLY A 129 74.25 54.00 46.36
N GLY A 130 73.84 54.73 45.32
CA GLY A 130 74.29 56.10 45.09
C GLY A 130 73.96 57.07 46.24
N LEU A 131 72.81 56.91 46.88
CA LEU A 131 72.45 57.68 48.09
C LEU A 131 73.40 57.41 49.28
N ARG A 132 73.92 56.17 49.42
CA ARG A 132 74.91 55.85 50.46
C ARG A 132 76.26 56.48 50.16
N GLU A 133 76.68 56.51 48.90
CA GLU A 133 77.91 57.19 48.45
C GLU A 133 77.84 58.69 48.71
N VAL A 134 76.73 59.36 48.35
CA VAL A 134 76.51 60.78 48.66
C VAL A 134 76.59 61.06 50.16
N ARG A 135 76.00 60.18 50.99
CA ARG A 135 76.09 60.29 52.45
C ARG A 135 77.53 60.12 52.95
N GLY A 136 78.31 59.25 52.31
CA GLY A 136 79.74 59.08 52.56
C GLY A 136 80.53 60.36 52.27
N GLY A 137 80.38 60.92 51.06
CA GLY A 137 81.05 62.16 50.65
C GLY A 137 80.65 63.38 51.51
N LEU A 138 79.39 63.47 51.96
CA LEU A 138 78.97 64.48 52.93
C LEU A 138 79.64 64.30 54.31
N GLY A 139 79.93 63.06 54.71
CA GLY A 139 80.69 62.75 55.92
C GLY A 139 82.15 63.18 55.83
N GLU A 140 82.78 62.95 54.68
CA GLU A 140 84.14 63.40 54.38
C GLU A 140 84.23 64.94 54.35
N MET A 141 83.29 65.62 53.67
CA MET A 141 83.20 67.08 53.66
C MET A 141 83.07 67.66 55.08
N ARG A 142 82.22 67.05 55.92
CA ARG A 142 82.06 67.48 57.32
C ARG A 142 83.36 67.32 58.12
N SER A 143 84.17 66.31 57.80
CA SER A 143 85.47 66.08 58.41
C SER A 143 86.49 67.12 57.95
N GLY A 144 86.59 67.38 56.64
CA GLY A 144 87.45 68.43 56.09
C GLY A 144 87.07 69.84 56.57
N LEU A 145 85.78 70.13 56.79
CA LEU A 145 85.34 71.39 57.41
C LEU A 145 85.75 71.52 58.89
N ARG A 146 85.81 70.41 59.64
CA ARG A 146 86.33 70.41 61.01
C ARG A 146 87.84 70.66 61.02
N GLU A 147 88.57 70.03 60.11
CA GLU A 147 90.01 70.24 59.93
C GLU A 147 90.31 71.70 59.55
N LEU A 148 89.57 72.27 58.59
CA LEU A 148 89.66 73.70 58.23
C LEU A 148 89.40 74.59 59.44
N SER A 149 88.39 74.28 60.26
CA SER A 149 88.12 75.03 61.48
C SER A 149 89.27 74.94 62.49
N GLY A 150 89.93 73.78 62.58
CA GLY A 150 91.15 73.57 63.36
C GLY A 150 92.32 74.41 62.84
N GLY A 151 92.64 74.31 61.55
CA GLY A 151 93.70 75.10 60.92
C GLY A 151 93.46 76.61 61.01
N LEU A 152 92.21 77.09 60.91
CA LEU A 152 91.88 78.50 61.13
C LEU A 152 92.10 78.96 62.58
N ARG A 153 91.90 78.07 63.56
CA ARG A 153 92.23 78.37 64.98
C ARG A 153 93.74 78.41 65.18
N GLU A 154 94.48 77.51 64.55
CA GLU A 154 95.95 77.50 64.57
C GLU A 154 96.52 78.75 63.89
N VAL A 155 96.03 79.12 62.70
CA VAL A 155 96.39 80.37 62.02
C VAL A 155 96.05 81.59 62.87
N ARG A 156 94.92 81.59 63.60
CA ARG A 156 94.59 82.67 64.54
C ARG A 156 95.54 82.71 65.74
N GLY A 157 96.04 81.56 66.19
CA GLY A 157 97.10 81.43 67.19
C GLY A 157 98.44 81.96 66.67
N GLY A 158 98.88 81.49 65.50
CA GLY A 158 100.09 81.94 64.83
C GLY A 158 100.04 83.42 64.44
N LEU A 159 98.89 83.98 64.06
CA LEU A 159 98.73 85.44 63.82
C LEU A 159 98.91 86.28 65.10
N ARG A 160 98.65 85.72 66.29
CA ARG A 160 99.03 86.38 67.55
C ARG A 160 100.54 86.34 67.78
N GLU A 161 101.24 85.34 67.25
CA GLU A 161 102.70 85.21 67.31
C GLU A 161 103.42 86.00 66.19
N VAL A 162 102.83 86.12 64.99
CA VAL A 162 103.33 86.77 63.76
C VAL A 162 103.30 88.31 63.81
N ARG A 163 103.23 88.89 65.01
CA ARG A 163 103.73 90.26 65.26
C ARG A 163 105.27 90.35 65.03
N SER A 164 105.89 89.37 64.37
CA SER A 164 107.34 89.19 64.20
C SER A 164 107.84 88.71 62.81
N GLY A 165 107.07 88.61 61.70
CA GLY A 165 107.74 88.41 60.39
C GLY A 165 106.90 88.24 59.09
N PRO A 166 107.36 88.70 57.90
CA PRO A 166 106.52 88.79 56.68
C PRO A 166 106.58 87.61 55.68
N ARG A 167 107.17 86.44 55.98
CA ARG A 167 107.22 85.29 55.04
C ARG A 167 106.26 84.14 55.38
N GLU A 168 105.85 83.98 56.64
CA GLU A 168 104.95 82.90 57.11
C GLU A 168 103.48 83.15 56.75
N VAL A 169 103.05 84.42 56.72
CA VAL A 169 101.69 84.83 56.29
C VAL A 169 101.35 84.34 54.88
N ARG A 170 102.35 84.27 53.98
CA ARG A 170 102.16 83.85 52.58
C ARG A 170 101.99 82.33 52.45
N GLY A 171 102.54 81.55 53.38
CA GLY A 171 102.37 80.09 53.47
C GLY A 171 100.96 79.73 53.96
N GLY A 172 100.52 80.31 55.08
CA GLY A 172 99.18 80.09 55.63
C GLY A 172 98.06 80.53 54.67
N LEU A 173 98.22 81.63 53.94
CA LEU A 173 97.27 82.04 52.90
C LEU A 173 97.24 81.07 51.70
N ARG A 174 98.33 80.37 51.39
CA ARG A 174 98.35 79.33 50.35
C ARG A 174 97.62 78.06 50.80
N GLU A 175 97.77 77.64 52.05
CA GLU A 175 97.06 76.49 52.63
C GLU A 175 95.56 76.73 52.74
N VAL A 176 95.14 77.90 53.24
CA VAL A 176 93.71 78.28 53.27
C VAL A 176 93.11 78.29 51.86
N ARG A 177 93.87 78.76 50.86
CA ARG A 177 93.46 78.72 49.45
C ARG A 177 93.39 77.29 48.90
N GLY A 178 94.22 76.37 49.41
CA GLY A 178 94.17 74.93 49.13
C GLY A 178 92.91 74.29 49.71
N GLY A 179 92.65 74.47 51.01
CA GLY A 179 91.45 73.93 51.67
C GLY A 179 90.15 74.48 51.09
N LEU A 180 90.10 75.76 50.70
CA LEU A 180 88.94 76.32 49.99
C LEU A 180 88.75 75.72 48.59
N ARG A 181 89.81 75.27 47.92
CA ARG A 181 89.70 74.55 46.63
C ARG A 181 89.17 73.13 46.84
N GLU A 182 89.61 72.43 47.88
CA GLU A 182 89.14 71.09 48.23
C GLU A 182 87.66 71.10 48.63
N VAL A 183 87.23 72.03 49.48
CA VAL A 183 85.81 72.20 49.84
C VAL A 183 84.97 72.51 48.59
N ARG A 184 85.49 73.36 47.70
CA ARG A 184 84.81 73.65 46.43
C ARG A 184 84.75 72.43 45.50
N SER A 185 85.72 71.51 45.59
CA SER A 185 85.70 70.22 44.89
C SER A 185 84.65 69.29 45.47
N GLY A 186 84.66 69.08 46.79
CA GLY A 186 83.67 68.23 47.47
C GLY A 186 82.23 68.73 47.29
N LEU A 187 82.00 70.04 47.30
CA LEU A 187 80.68 70.62 46.99
C LEU A 187 80.22 70.36 45.54
N ARG A 188 81.16 70.28 44.59
CA ARG A 188 80.84 69.90 43.19
C ARG A 188 80.51 68.42 43.10
N GLU A 189 81.26 67.56 43.79
CA GLU A 189 81.02 66.11 43.82
C GLU A 189 79.66 65.77 44.45
N VAL A 190 79.33 66.36 45.60
CA VAL A 190 78.01 66.23 46.23
C VAL A 190 76.90 66.75 45.32
N SER A 191 77.11 67.89 44.65
CA SER A 191 76.16 68.39 43.66
C SER A 191 75.99 67.46 42.45
N GLY A 192 77.05 66.74 42.07
CA GLY A 192 77.03 65.68 41.04
C GLY A 192 76.20 64.48 41.51
N GLY A 193 76.51 63.93 42.68
CA GLY A 193 75.77 62.79 43.24
C GLY A 193 74.29 63.10 43.52
N LEU A 194 73.95 64.33 43.96
CA LEU A 194 72.54 64.75 44.08
C LEU A 194 71.82 64.84 42.72
N ARG A 195 72.52 65.19 41.63
CA ARG A 195 71.95 65.17 40.28
C ARG A 195 71.74 63.74 39.80
N GLU A 196 72.66 62.83 40.07
CA GLU A 196 72.54 61.40 39.74
C GLU A 196 71.38 60.75 40.49
N VAL A 197 71.27 60.97 41.80
CA VAL A 197 70.12 60.51 42.61
C VAL A 197 68.81 61.06 42.07
N ARG A 198 68.75 62.34 41.72
CA ARG A 198 67.56 62.96 41.12
C ARG A 198 67.23 62.34 39.74
N SER A 199 68.24 61.95 38.96
CA SER A 199 68.04 61.23 37.69
C SER A 199 67.47 59.83 37.93
N GLY A 200 68.09 59.06 38.82
CA GLY A 200 67.64 57.71 39.16
C GLY A 200 66.22 57.69 39.76
N LEU A 201 65.85 58.69 40.58
CA LEU A 201 64.48 58.84 41.07
C LEU A 201 63.47 59.17 39.96
N ARG A 202 63.87 59.92 38.92
CA ARG A 202 63.01 60.15 37.74
C ARG A 202 62.85 58.88 36.92
N GLU A 203 63.92 58.12 36.72
CA GLU A 203 63.87 56.85 35.99
C GLU A 203 62.98 55.82 36.70
N VAL A 204 63.12 55.68 38.03
CA VAL A 204 62.24 54.83 38.84
C VAL A 204 60.78 55.29 38.75
N SER A 205 60.51 56.59 38.80
CA SER A 205 59.16 57.15 38.65
C SER A 205 58.58 56.87 37.25
N GLY A 206 59.42 56.92 36.21
CA GLY A 206 59.09 56.51 34.85
C GLY A 206 58.72 55.03 34.77
N GLY A 207 59.60 54.14 35.28
CA GLY A 207 59.35 52.69 35.30
C GLY A 207 58.11 52.31 36.11
N LEU A 208 57.84 52.97 37.24
CA LEU A 208 56.60 52.75 38.01
C LEU A 208 55.34 53.20 37.26
N ARG A 209 55.42 54.27 36.46
CA ARG A 209 54.32 54.70 35.57
C ARG A 209 54.09 53.68 34.46
N GLU A 210 55.15 53.19 33.81
CA GLU A 210 55.06 52.15 32.77
C GLU A 210 54.44 50.86 33.31
N VAL A 211 54.90 50.38 34.48
CA VAL A 211 54.28 49.22 35.15
C VAL A 211 52.81 49.47 35.46
N SER A 212 52.45 50.67 35.91
CA SER A 212 51.06 51.03 36.21
C SER A 212 50.18 51.06 34.96
N VAL A 213 50.73 51.46 33.80
CA VAL A 213 50.05 51.41 32.50
C VAL A 213 49.89 49.96 32.05
N GLY A 214 50.95 49.16 32.07
CA GLY A 214 50.89 47.73 31.70
C GLY A 214 49.91 46.94 32.57
N LEU A 215 49.84 47.22 33.88
CA LEU A 215 48.84 46.60 34.75
C LEU A 215 47.39 46.99 34.41
N ARG A 216 47.15 48.19 33.88
CA ARG A 216 45.81 48.59 33.40
C ARG A 216 45.47 47.90 32.08
N GLU A 217 46.43 47.78 31.18
CA GLU A 217 46.27 47.06 29.91
C GLU A 217 45.94 45.60 30.15
N VAL A 218 46.75 44.90 30.97
CA VAL A 218 46.48 43.51 31.36
C VAL A 218 45.10 43.34 32.02
N ARG A 219 44.67 44.33 32.83
CA ARG A 219 43.33 44.31 33.42
C ARG A 219 42.22 44.51 32.37
N GLY A 220 42.48 45.29 31.32
CA GLY A 220 41.61 45.46 30.16
C GLY A 220 41.48 44.16 29.38
N GLU A 221 42.60 43.56 28.99
CA GLU A 221 42.64 42.27 28.29
C GLU A 221 41.94 41.17 29.09
N LEU A 222 42.17 41.09 30.41
CA LEU A 222 41.48 40.14 31.28
C LEU A 222 39.95 40.33 31.31
N ARG A 223 39.47 41.58 31.15
CA ARG A 223 38.03 41.86 31.05
C ARG A 223 37.49 41.40 29.70
N GLU A 224 38.21 41.63 28.61
CA GLU A 224 37.84 41.18 27.27
C GLU A 224 37.83 39.65 27.17
N VAL A 225 38.85 38.98 27.71
CA VAL A 225 38.86 37.51 27.80
C VAL A 225 37.66 37.02 28.61
N ARG A 226 37.30 37.69 29.71
CA ARG A 226 36.13 37.32 30.51
C ARG A 226 34.80 37.56 29.78
N SER A 227 34.68 38.59 28.96
CA SER A 227 33.47 38.80 28.13
C SER A 227 33.40 37.76 27.02
N GLY A 228 34.49 37.50 26.30
CA GLY A 228 34.55 36.46 25.27
C GLY A 228 34.21 35.07 25.83
N LEU A 229 34.70 34.73 27.03
CA LEU A 229 34.32 33.48 27.70
C LEU A 229 32.84 33.39 28.07
N ARG A 230 32.16 34.53 28.32
CA ARG A 230 30.71 34.55 28.56
C ARG A 230 29.93 34.38 27.26
N GLU A 231 30.37 35.02 26.17
CA GLU A 231 29.78 34.85 24.84
C GLU A 231 29.87 33.40 24.38
N VAL A 232 31.07 32.80 24.42
CA VAL A 232 31.24 31.38 24.07
C VAL A 232 30.39 30.46 24.95
N ARG A 233 30.21 30.80 26.22
CA ARG A 233 29.29 30.04 27.11
C ARG A 233 27.82 30.21 26.70
N GLY A 234 27.44 31.37 26.20
CA GLY A 234 26.12 31.64 25.61
C GLY A 234 25.90 30.81 24.36
N GLU A 235 26.81 30.90 23.40
CA GLU A 235 26.77 30.12 22.14
C GLU A 235 26.74 28.61 22.42
N LEU A 236 27.56 28.11 23.36
CA LEU A 236 27.52 26.71 23.77
C LEU A 236 26.16 26.28 24.35
N ARG A 237 25.44 27.18 25.02
CA ARG A 237 24.08 26.90 25.51
C ARG A 237 23.08 26.85 24.36
N GLU A 238 23.19 27.76 23.39
CA GLU A 238 22.35 27.76 22.19
C GLU A 238 22.58 26.51 21.35
N VAL A 239 23.82 26.13 21.11
CA VAL A 239 24.16 24.88 20.43
C VAL A 239 23.58 23.67 21.18
N ARG A 240 23.69 23.63 22.51
CA ARG A 240 23.11 22.54 23.31
C ARG A 240 21.58 22.51 23.21
N SER A 241 20.94 23.68 23.11
CA SER A 241 19.51 23.82 22.87
C SER A 241 19.13 23.28 21.49
N GLY A 242 19.80 23.74 20.44
CA GLY A 242 19.57 23.27 19.06
C GLY A 242 19.83 21.78 18.88
N LEU A 243 20.85 21.21 19.54
CA LEU A 243 21.08 19.76 19.55
C LEU A 243 19.94 19.00 20.23
N ARG A 244 19.33 19.57 21.29
CA ARG A 244 18.16 18.98 21.96
C ARG A 244 16.95 19.01 21.05
N GLU A 245 16.66 20.15 20.44
CA GLU A 245 15.54 20.30 19.49
C GLU A 245 15.72 19.37 18.29
N GLY A 246 16.90 19.34 17.67
CA GLY A 246 17.21 18.40 16.59
C GLY A 246 17.06 16.93 17.00
N SER A 247 17.44 16.58 18.24
CA SER A 247 17.20 15.22 18.76
C SER A 247 15.72 14.92 19.02
N GLY A 248 14.91 15.93 19.36
CA GLY A 248 13.46 15.84 19.43
C GLY A 248 12.85 15.58 18.06
N GLY A 249 13.21 16.40 17.06
CA GLY A 249 12.77 16.22 15.68
C GLY A 249 13.14 14.85 15.09
N LEU A 250 14.35 14.34 15.38
CA LEU A 250 14.72 12.98 14.97
C LEU A 250 13.87 11.88 15.63
N ARG A 251 13.40 12.08 16.86
CA ARG A 251 12.47 11.15 17.52
C ARG A 251 11.09 11.21 16.88
N GLU A 252 10.59 12.40 16.54
CA GLU A 252 9.32 12.59 15.84
C GLU A 252 9.35 11.92 14.46
N VAL A 253 10.41 12.15 13.67
CA VAL A 253 10.61 11.47 12.38
C VAL A 253 10.66 9.95 12.56
N SER A 254 11.34 9.47 13.60
CA SER A 254 11.38 8.03 13.92
C SER A 254 10.01 7.47 14.34
N GLY A 255 9.17 8.28 14.98
CA GLY A 255 7.77 7.98 15.29
C GLY A 255 6.92 7.87 14.03
N GLY A 256 6.96 8.90 13.19
CA GLY A 256 6.24 8.92 11.90
C GLY A 256 6.64 7.77 10.97
N LEU A 257 7.92 7.41 10.91
CA LEU A 257 8.37 6.24 10.13
C LEU A 257 7.82 4.90 10.68
N ARG A 258 7.55 4.80 11.99
CA ARG A 258 6.90 3.60 12.57
C ARG A 258 5.43 3.54 12.20
N GLU A 259 4.74 4.69 12.21
CA GLU A 259 3.33 4.80 11.79
C GLU A 259 3.15 4.48 10.30
N VAL A 260 4.02 5.00 9.44
CA VAL A 260 4.03 4.64 8.01
C VAL A 260 4.25 3.14 7.85
N ARG A 261 5.17 2.54 8.63
CA ARG A 261 5.41 1.10 8.59
C ARG A 261 4.21 0.28 9.08
N SER A 262 3.46 0.73 10.08
CA SER A 262 2.22 0.04 10.50
C SER A 262 1.14 0.18 9.44
N GLY A 263 0.93 1.38 8.88
CA GLY A 263 -0.02 1.59 7.79
C GLY A 263 0.27 0.72 6.57
N LEU A 264 1.54 0.58 6.16
CA LEU A 264 1.93 -0.32 5.07
C LEU A 264 1.65 -1.81 5.38
N ARG A 265 1.72 -2.24 6.64
CA ARG A 265 1.33 -3.60 7.02
C ARG A 265 -0.18 -3.80 6.95
N GLU A 266 -0.96 -2.81 7.38
CA GLU A 266 -2.42 -2.84 7.28
C GLU A 266 -2.86 -2.93 5.82
N VAL A 267 -2.30 -2.09 4.95
CA VAL A 267 -2.53 -2.16 3.50
C VAL A 267 -2.15 -3.53 2.94
N SER A 268 -1.00 -4.08 3.38
CA SER A 268 -0.58 -5.44 2.98
C SER A 268 -1.55 -6.52 3.46
N GLY A 269 -2.16 -6.34 4.63
CA GLY A 269 -3.23 -7.20 5.17
C GLY A 269 -4.49 -7.11 4.32
N GLY A 270 -4.98 -5.90 4.06
CA GLY A 270 -6.14 -5.67 3.21
C GLY A 270 -5.97 -6.21 1.79
N LEU A 271 -4.78 -6.07 1.19
CA LEU A 271 -4.50 -6.68 -0.13
C LEU A 271 -4.53 -8.22 -0.10
N ARG A 272 -4.17 -8.85 1.02
CA ARG A 272 -4.31 -10.32 1.16
C ARG A 272 -5.78 -10.72 1.29
N GLU A 273 -6.58 -9.96 2.02
CA GLU A 273 -8.03 -10.19 2.12
C GLU A 273 -8.71 -10.03 0.77
N VAL A 274 -8.42 -8.96 0.02
CA VAL A 274 -8.93 -8.77 -1.34
C VAL A 274 -8.53 -9.93 -2.25
N ARG A 275 -7.28 -10.39 -2.16
CA ARG A 275 -6.82 -11.58 -2.91
C ARG A 275 -7.60 -12.84 -2.51
N GLY A 276 -7.90 -13.02 -1.22
CA GLY A 276 -8.76 -14.10 -0.71
C GLY A 276 -10.17 -14.03 -1.29
N GLY A 277 -10.83 -12.87 -1.18
CA GLY A 277 -12.16 -12.65 -1.75
C GLY A 277 -12.22 -12.86 -3.27
N LEU A 278 -11.21 -12.43 -4.02
CA LEU A 278 -11.12 -12.71 -5.46
C LEU A 278 -10.97 -14.22 -5.76
N GLN A 279 -10.30 -14.98 -4.90
CA GLN A 279 -10.24 -16.44 -5.05
C GLN A 279 -11.59 -17.09 -4.78
N GLU A 280 -12.32 -16.62 -3.76
CA GLU A 280 -13.68 -17.08 -3.44
C GLU A 280 -14.67 -16.78 -4.56
N VAL A 281 -14.63 -15.57 -5.14
CA VAL A 281 -15.42 -15.23 -6.32
C VAL A 281 -15.06 -16.14 -7.50
N ARG A 282 -13.78 -16.48 -7.67
CA ARG A 282 -13.33 -17.41 -8.72
C ARG A 282 -13.82 -18.84 -8.49
N SER A 283 -13.90 -19.32 -7.24
CA SER A 283 -14.50 -20.63 -6.95
C SER A 283 -16.01 -20.60 -7.16
N GLY A 284 -16.71 -19.59 -6.65
CA GLY A 284 -18.15 -19.44 -6.82
C GLY A 284 -18.56 -19.36 -8.31
N THR A 285 -17.81 -18.63 -9.13
CA THR A 285 -18.05 -18.60 -10.59
C THR A 285 -17.82 -19.96 -11.26
N ARG A 286 -16.85 -20.76 -10.80
CA ARG A 286 -16.67 -22.14 -11.31
C ARG A 286 -17.80 -23.06 -10.89
N GLU A 287 -18.29 -22.93 -9.67
CA GLU A 287 -19.46 -23.67 -9.17
C GLU A 287 -20.71 -23.33 -9.97
N VAL A 288 -20.97 -22.03 -10.21
CA VAL A 288 -22.07 -21.58 -11.08
C VAL A 288 -21.93 -22.16 -12.50
N MET A 289 -20.74 -22.14 -13.09
CA MET A 289 -20.51 -22.78 -14.39
C MET A 289 -20.75 -24.30 -14.34
N GLY A 290 -20.42 -24.95 -13.24
CA GLY A 290 -20.73 -26.36 -12.99
C GLY A 290 -22.24 -26.61 -12.98
N GLY A 291 -22.98 -25.85 -12.17
CA GLY A 291 -24.44 -25.93 -12.09
C GLY A 291 -25.14 -25.62 -13.40
N LEU A 292 -24.67 -24.63 -14.16
CA LEU A 292 -25.22 -24.34 -15.50
C LEU A 292 -25.00 -25.51 -16.48
N ARG A 293 -23.85 -26.21 -16.40
CA ARG A 293 -23.62 -27.43 -17.20
C ARG A 293 -24.56 -28.56 -16.80
N GLU A 294 -24.80 -28.75 -15.50
CA GLU A 294 -25.77 -29.74 -15.01
C GLU A 294 -27.19 -29.43 -15.47
N VAL A 295 -27.64 -28.16 -15.36
CA VAL A 295 -28.92 -27.72 -15.92
C VAL A 295 -29.00 -27.98 -17.42
N THR A 296 -27.92 -27.72 -18.16
CA THR A 296 -27.86 -27.99 -19.61
C THR A 296 -27.99 -29.48 -19.91
N CYS A 297 -27.34 -30.35 -19.13
CA CYS A 297 -27.49 -31.79 -19.24
C CYS A 297 -28.92 -32.25 -18.89
N GLY A 298 -29.48 -31.78 -17.78
CA GLY A 298 -30.86 -32.09 -17.39
C GLY A 298 -31.89 -31.66 -18.44
N LEU A 299 -31.72 -30.48 -19.06
CA LEU A 299 -32.58 -30.05 -20.17
C LEU A 299 -32.45 -30.96 -21.41
N ARG A 300 -31.27 -31.52 -21.68
CA ARG A 300 -31.08 -32.52 -22.75
C ARG A 300 -31.78 -33.82 -22.43
N GLU A 301 -31.72 -34.28 -21.17
CA GLU A 301 -32.44 -35.47 -20.71
C GLU A 301 -33.96 -35.28 -20.80
N VAL A 302 -34.49 -34.15 -20.33
CA VAL A 302 -35.91 -33.79 -20.48
C VAL A 302 -36.33 -33.78 -21.95
N ARG A 303 -35.51 -33.20 -22.83
CA ARG A 303 -35.75 -33.22 -24.28
C ARG A 303 -35.75 -34.66 -24.83
N GLY A 304 -34.87 -35.53 -24.32
CA GLY A 304 -34.84 -36.96 -24.60
C GLY A 304 -36.15 -37.64 -24.20
N GLY A 305 -36.56 -37.51 -22.94
CA GLY A 305 -37.81 -38.07 -22.42
C GLY A 305 -39.06 -37.56 -23.16
N LEU A 306 -39.10 -36.27 -23.53
CA LEU A 306 -40.20 -35.73 -24.35
C LEU A 306 -40.23 -36.33 -25.76
N ARG A 307 -39.09 -36.72 -26.34
CA ARG A 307 -39.04 -37.44 -27.63
C ARG A 307 -39.57 -38.86 -27.47
N GLU A 308 -39.24 -39.55 -26.38
CA GLU A 308 -39.76 -40.88 -26.07
C GLU A 308 -41.27 -40.85 -25.86
N VAL A 309 -41.79 -39.92 -25.04
CA VAL A 309 -43.24 -39.72 -24.87
C VAL A 309 -43.92 -39.46 -26.21
N ARG A 310 -43.32 -38.64 -27.07
CA ARG A 310 -43.84 -38.39 -28.43
C ARG A 310 -43.85 -39.66 -29.29
N SER A 311 -42.87 -40.55 -29.13
CA SER A 311 -42.83 -41.85 -29.81
C SER A 311 -43.95 -42.76 -29.30
N GLY A 312 -44.06 -42.92 -27.98
CA GLY A 312 -45.11 -43.73 -27.35
C GLY A 312 -46.52 -43.24 -27.72
N LEU A 313 -46.76 -41.93 -27.76
CA LEU A 313 -48.04 -41.39 -28.23
C LEU A 313 -48.33 -41.69 -29.70
N ARG A 314 -47.30 -41.78 -30.56
CA ARG A 314 -47.47 -42.22 -31.97
C ARG A 314 -47.81 -43.69 -32.04
N GLU A 315 -47.16 -44.53 -31.25
CA GLU A 315 -47.45 -45.96 -31.15
C GLU A 315 -48.89 -46.19 -30.69
N VAL A 316 -49.32 -45.56 -29.59
CA VAL A 316 -50.71 -45.59 -29.12
C VAL A 316 -51.68 -45.12 -30.20
N SER A 317 -51.35 -44.04 -30.90
CA SER A 317 -52.17 -43.55 -32.02
C SER A 317 -52.22 -44.56 -33.18
N GLY A 318 -51.16 -45.35 -33.38
CA GLY A 318 -51.12 -46.46 -34.33
C GLY A 318 -52.04 -47.59 -33.90
N SER A 319 -51.90 -48.08 -32.66
CA SER A 319 -52.75 -49.12 -32.09
C SER A 319 -54.22 -48.73 -32.07
N LEU A 320 -54.56 -47.48 -31.77
CA LEU A 320 -55.96 -46.99 -31.84
C LEU A 320 -56.51 -47.01 -33.27
N ARG A 321 -55.68 -46.77 -34.30
CA ARG A 321 -56.10 -46.91 -35.70
C ARG A 321 -56.33 -48.37 -36.05
N GLU A 322 -55.48 -49.27 -35.57
CA GLU A 322 -55.64 -50.72 -35.75
C GLU A 322 -56.94 -51.21 -35.09
N VAL A 323 -57.19 -50.84 -33.83
CA VAL A 323 -58.46 -51.14 -33.14
C VAL A 323 -59.65 -50.57 -33.89
N SER A 324 -59.55 -49.33 -34.39
CA SER A 324 -60.60 -48.72 -35.20
C SER A 324 -60.82 -49.46 -36.54
N GLY A 325 -59.76 -50.01 -37.12
CA GLY A 325 -59.80 -50.88 -38.29
C GLY A 325 -60.50 -52.21 -37.98
N GLY A 326 -60.08 -52.90 -36.93
CA GLY A 326 -60.70 -54.14 -36.45
C GLY A 326 -62.18 -53.96 -36.10
N LEU A 327 -62.57 -52.86 -35.45
CA LEU A 327 -63.98 -52.56 -35.19
C LEU A 327 -64.79 -52.32 -36.48
N ARG A 328 -64.17 -51.76 -37.54
CA ARG A 328 -64.82 -51.64 -38.85
C ARG A 328 -65.00 -53.00 -39.52
N GLU A 329 -64.02 -53.89 -39.40
CA GLU A 329 -64.10 -55.28 -39.87
C GLU A 329 -65.15 -56.09 -39.11
N VAL A 330 -65.19 -55.99 -37.78
CA VAL A 330 -66.27 -56.59 -36.97
C VAL A 330 -67.62 -56.05 -37.41
N ARG A 331 -67.73 -54.73 -37.65
CA ARG A 331 -68.98 -54.14 -38.15
C ARG A 331 -69.35 -54.63 -39.55
N SER A 332 -68.39 -54.85 -40.45
CA SER A 332 -68.69 -55.42 -41.77
C SER A 332 -69.09 -56.88 -41.66
N GLY A 333 -68.38 -57.68 -40.86
CA GLY A 333 -68.74 -59.07 -40.57
C GLY A 333 -70.13 -59.21 -39.95
N LEU A 334 -70.50 -58.35 -38.98
CA LEU A 334 -71.86 -58.32 -38.43
C LEU A 334 -72.92 -57.93 -39.47
N ARG A 335 -72.59 -57.05 -40.42
CA ARG A 335 -73.49 -56.73 -41.56
C ARG A 335 -73.66 -57.93 -42.48
N GLU A 336 -72.58 -58.65 -42.79
CA GLU A 336 -72.62 -59.88 -43.59
C GLU A 336 -73.44 -60.96 -42.89
N VAL A 337 -73.22 -61.20 -41.59
CA VAL A 337 -74.06 -62.11 -40.78
C VAL A 337 -75.52 -61.66 -40.81
N SER A 338 -75.80 -60.36 -40.70
CA SER A 338 -77.18 -59.83 -40.79
C SER A 338 -77.81 -60.01 -42.18
N VAL A 339 -77.00 -60.07 -43.24
CA VAL A 339 -77.45 -60.39 -44.61
C VAL A 339 -77.70 -61.90 -44.71
N GLY A 340 -76.75 -62.73 -44.28
CA GLY A 340 -76.89 -64.19 -44.27
C GLY A 340 -78.09 -64.65 -43.43
N LEU A 341 -78.36 -64.05 -42.27
CA LEU A 341 -79.56 -64.35 -41.48
C LEU A 341 -80.85 -63.93 -42.19
N ARG A 342 -80.83 -62.86 -43.01
CA ARG A 342 -81.97 -62.48 -43.86
C ARG A 342 -82.18 -63.47 -44.99
N GLU A 343 -81.11 -63.96 -45.60
CA GLU A 343 -81.16 -65.03 -46.60
C GLU A 343 -81.68 -66.34 -46.00
N VAL A 344 -81.18 -66.77 -44.84
CA VAL A 344 -81.69 -67.95 -44.12
C VAL A 344 -83.17 -67.78 -43.77
N ARG A 345 -83.58 -66.59 -43.32
CA ARG A 345 -85.00 -66.28 -43.09
C ARG A 345 -85.82 -66.37 -44.38
N GLY A 346 -85.28 -65.90 -45.51
CA GLY A 346 -85.88 -66.05 -46.84
C GLY A 346 -86.04 -67.52 -47.23
N GLY A 347 -84.97 -68.30 -47.13
CA GLY A 347 -84.99 -69.74 -47.38
C GLY A 347 -85.94 -70.51 -46.47
N LEU A 348 -86.04 -70.16 -45.18
CA LEU A 348 -87.04 -70.74 -44.27
C LEU A 348 -88.48 -70.36 -44.67
N GLN A 349 -88.70 -69.16 -45.21
CA GLN A 349 -90.00 -68.79 -45.77
C GLN A 349 -90.33 -69.60 -47.03
N GLU A 350 -89.35 -69.84 -47.89
CA GLU A 350 -89.49 -70.71 -49.07
C GLU A 350 -89.74 -72.17 -48.67
N VAL A 351 -89.03 -72.72 -47.67
CA VAL A 351 -89.31 -74.05 -47.14
C VAL A 351 -90.72 -74.10 -46.54
N ARG A 352 -91.16 -73.03 -45.87
CA ARG A 352 -92.53 -72.92 -45.35
C ARG A 352 -93.58 -72.82 -46.45
N SER A 353 -93.31 -72.15 -47.57
CA SER A 353 -94.22 -72.15 -48.72
C SER A 353 -94.22 -73.50 -49.43
N GLY A 354 -93.06 -74.11 -49.66
CA GLY A 354 -92.93 -75.45 -50.22
C GLY A 354 -93.63 -76.52 -49.37
N THR A 355 -93.52 -76.48 -48.05
CA THR A 355 -94.28 -77.38 -47.16
C THR A 355 -95.79 -77.11 -47.17
N ARG A 356 -96.23 -75.86 -47.39
CA ARG A 356 -97.66 -75.55 -47.64
C ARG A 356 -98.13 -76.11 -48.97
N GLU A 357 -97.31 -76.01 -50.03
CA GLU A 357 -97.60 -76.61 -51.34
C GLU A 357 -97.65 -78.13 -51.24
N VAL A 358 -96.67 -78.79 -50.60
CA VAL A 358 -96.70 -80.24 -50.34
C VAL A 358 -97.95 -80.64 -49.54
N ARG A 359 -98.33 -79.85 -48.53
CA ARG A 359 -99.58 -80.07 -47.78
C ARG A 359 -100.82 -79.87 -48.67
N GLY A 360 -100.79 -78.94 -49.62
CA GLY A 360 -101.81 -78.74 -50.64
C GLY A 360 -101.92 -79.93 -51.58
N GLY A 361 -100.80 -80.38 -52.14
CA GLY A 361 -100.71 -81.58 -52.99
C GLY A 361 -101.14 -82.85 -52.25
N LEU A 362 -100.76 -83.04 -50.99
CA LEU A 362 -101.25 -84.15 -50.17
C LEU A 362 -102.77 -84.09 -49.96
N ARG A 363 -103.36 -82.89 -49.80
CA ARG A 363 -104.82 -82.73 -49.75
C ARG A 363 -105.47 -83.09 -51.08
N GLU A 364 -104.89 -82.70 -52.20
CA GLU A 364 -105.34 -83.11 -53.54
C GLU A 364 -105.26 -84.62 -53.71
N VAL A 365 -104.14 -85.27 -53.34
CA VAL A 365 -104.01 -86.74 -53.34
C VAL A 365 -105.06 -87.38 -52.45
N THR A 366 -105.35 -86.80 -51.28
CA THR A 366 -106.40 -87.30 -50.38
C THR A 366 -107.79 -87.15 -51.01
N CYS A 367 -108.06 -86.06 -51.72
CA CYS A 367 -109.30 -85.86 -52.48
C CYS A 367 -109.39 -86.84 -53.65
N GLY A 368 -108.31 -87.04 -54.42
CA GLY A 368 -108.23 -88.02 -55.50
C GLY A 368 -108.45 -89.45 -55.00
N LEU A 369 -107.86 -89.83 -53.85
CA LEU A 369 -108.13 -91.13 -53.21
C LEU A 369 -109.59 -91.27 -52.74
N ARG A 370 -110.23 -90.19 -52.29
CA ARG A 370 -111.67 -90.18 -51.99
C ARG A 370 -112.51 -90.36 -53.25
N GLU A 371 -112.13 -89.75 -54.37
CA GLU A 371 -112.79 -89.94 -55.66
C GLU A 371 -112.61 -91.36 -56.18
N VAL A 372 -111.41 -91.94 -56.12
CA VAL A 372 -111.14 -93.35 -56.45
C VAL A 372 -111.98 -94.27 -55.57
N ARG A 373 -112.07 -94.00 -54.26
CA ARG A 373 -112.94 -94.74 -53.34
C ARG A 373 -114.42 -94.60 -53.70
N SER A 374 -114.86 -93.44 -54.17
CA SER A 374 -116.21 -93.20 -54.70
C SER A 374 -116.46 -93.98 -56.00
N GLY A 375 -115.48 -94.00 -56.90
CA GLY A 375 -115.51 -94.78 -58.13
C GLY A 375 -115.61 -96.28 -57.86
N LEU A 376 -114.79 -96.81 -56.95
CA LEU A 376 -114.86 -98.21 -56.52
C LEU A 376 -116.21 -98.55 -55.86
N ARG A 377 -116.82 -97.62 -55.11
CA ARG A 377 -118.20 -97.81 -54.61
C ARG A 377 -119.22 -97.89 -55.75
N LYS A 378 -119.13 -97.04 -56.77
CA LYS A 378 -120.01 -97.11 -57.95
C LYS A 378 -119.85 -98.43 -58.70
N VAL A 379 -118.61 -98.91 -58.88
CA VAL A 379 -118.34 -100.24 -59.48
C VAL A 379 -118.93 -101.36 -58.62
N SER A 380 -118.80 -101.27 -57.28
CA SER A 380 -119.42 -102.25 -56.37
C SER A 380 -120.96 -102.22 -56.38
N GLY A 381 -121.55 -101.06 -56.67
CA GLY A 381 -122.99 -100.88 -56.87
C GLY A 381 -123.47 -101.52 -58.17
N GLY A 382 -122.77 -101.27 -59.28
CA GLY A 382 -123.08 -101.88 -60.57
C GLY A 382 -122.96 -103.41 -60.56
N LEU A 383 -121.96 -103.97 -59.87
CA LEU A 383 -121.83 -105.42 -59.70
C LEU A 383 -122.98 -106.04 -58.85
N ARG A 384 -123.62 -105.27 -57.97
CA ARG A 384 -124.82 -105.71 -57.24
C ARG A 384 -126.08 -105.68 -58.11
N GLU A 385 -126.23 -104.69 -58.98
CA GLU A 385 -127.34 -104.62 -59.95
C GLU A 385 -127.27 -105.74 -60.99
N VAL A 386 -126.07 -106.04 -61.52
CA VAL A 386 -125.88 -107.20 -62.44
C VAL A 386 -126.23 -108.52 -61.75
N ARG A 387 -125.90 -108.66 -60.45
CA ARG A 387 -126.25 -109.85 -59.66
C ARG A 387 -127.77 -109.93 -59.35
N GLY A 388 -128.48 -108.80 -59.33
CA GLY A 388 -129.93 -108.74 -59.22
C GLY A 388 -130.64 -109.20 -60.49
N GLY A 389 -130.21 -108.69 -61.65
CA GLY A 389 -130.81 -109.03 -62.95
C GLY A 389 -130.66 -110.51 -63.34
N LEU A 390 -129.61 -111.20 -62.90
CA LEU A 390 -129.42 -112.63 -63.13
C LEU A 390 -130.31 -113.55 -62.26
N ARG A 391 -131.01 -113.00 -61.25
CA ARG A 391 -131.91 -113.79 -60.38
C ARG A 391 -133.37 -113.80 -60.85
N GLU A 392 -133.81 -112.80 -61.60
CA GLU A 392 -135.19 -112.73 -62.11
C GLU A 392 -135.42 -113.55 -63.40
N VAL A 393 -134.37 -113.95 -64.11
CA VAL A 393 -134.50 -114.82 -65.31
C VAL A 393 -134.78 -116.30 -64.97
N ARG A 394 -134.74 -116.70 -63.68
CA ARG A 394 -134.81 -118.12 -63.25
C ARG A 394 -136.14 -118.56 -62.61
N SER A 395 -137.20 -117.75 -62.68
CA SER A 395 -138.52 -118.10 -62.15
C SER A 395 -139.66 -117.68 -63.10
N GLY A 396 -139.77 -118.43 -64.21
CA GLY A 396 -141.05 -118.70 -64.90
C GLY A 396 -141.66 -120.00 -64.32
N PRO A 397 -142.99 -120.13 -64.30
CA PRO A 397 -143.74 -120.53 -65.49
C PRO A 397 -144.75 -119.50 -66.02
#